data_AF-A0A3L7LRW1-F1
#
_entry.id   AF-A0A3L7LRW1-F1
#
_cell.length_a   1.000
_cell.length_b   1.000
_cell.length_c   1.000
_cell.angle_alpha   90.00
_cell.angle_beta   90.00
_cell.angle_gamma   90.00
#
_symmetry.space_group_name_H-M   'P 1'
#
loop_
_entity.id
_entity.type
_entity.pdbx_description
1 polymer ?
#
loop_
_entity_poly.entity_id
_entity_poly.type
_entity_poly.pdbx_seq_one_letter_code
_entity_poly.pdbx_strand_id
1 'polypeptide(L)'
;MKPVTFLQHHPAGPRNDAHRTLLQEVLMKSGNLEIQRCNTGVKGNKVLKKSKLPCLNLPLSRRMGLDALWSRAKGLSHFAES
;
A
#
# COMPACT_ATOMS: atom_id res chain seq x y z
N MET A 1 -21.79 6.00 34.68
CA MET A 1 -20.66 5.93 33.73
C MET A 1 -21.22 6.00 32.32
N LYS A 2 -20.77 6.93 31.47
CA LYS A 2 -21.15 6.96 30.06
C LYS A 2 -20.28 5.94 29.31
N PRO A 3 -20.84 5.07 28.45
CA PRO A 3 -20.03 4.13 27.69
C PRO A 3 -19.09 4.90 26.75
N VAL A 4 -17.82 4.52 26.76
CA VAL A 4 -16.83 5.00 25.80
C VAL A 4 -17.18 4.34 24.47
N THR A 5 -17.81 5.10 23.58
CA THR A 5 -18.04 4.68 22.21
C THR A 5 -16.69 4.65 21.50
N PHE A 6 -16.08 3.47 21.40
CA PHE A 6 -15.04 3.27 20.41
C PHE A 6 -15.68 3.53 19.04
N LEU A 7 -15.30 4.63 18.39
CA LEU A 7 -15.66 4.89 17.01
C LEU A 7 -15.25 3.65 16.22
N GLN A 8 -16.23 2.86 15.79
CA GLN A 8 -16.02 1.79 14.82
C GLN A 8 -15.59 2.47 13.52
N HIS A 9 -14.27 2.61 13.37
CA HIS A 9 -13.69 3.06 12.11
C HIS A 9 -13.96 1.93 11.11
N HIS A 10 -15.05 2.04 10.36
CA HIS A 10 -15.35 1.10 9.29
C HIS A 10 -14.14 1.09 8.33
N PRO A 11 -13.46 -0.06 8.13
CA PRO A 11 -12.29 -0.14 7.25
C PRO A 11 -12.64 0.10 5.77
N ALA A 12 -13.93 0.32 5.47
CA ALA A 12 -14.51 0.56 4.16
C ALA A 12 -15.26 1.91 4.05
N GLY A 13 -15.05 2.85 4.99
CA GLY A 13 -15.65 4.19 4.91
C GLY A 13 -15.23 4.97 3.65
N PRO A 14 -16.02 5.97 3.22
CA PRO A 14 -15.73 6.76 2.02
C PRO A 14 -14.34 7.34 2.13
N ARG A 15 -13.58 7.11 1.06
CA ARG A 15 -12.15 7.32 1.07
C ARG A 15 -11.86 8.79 0.79
N ASN A 16 -11.50 9.53 1.83
CA ASN A 16 -11.07 10.91 1.65
C ASN A 16 -9.64 10.97 1.06
N ASP A 17 -9.30 12.12 0.47
CA ASP A 17 -8.00 12.33 -0.14
C ASP A 17 -6.85 12.22 0.86
N ALA A 18 -7.09 12.55 2.13
CA ALA A 18 -6.08 12.44 3.19
C ALA A 18 -5.59 11.00 3.40
N HIS A 19 -6.48 10.01 3.42
CA HIS A 19 -6.10 8.60 3.55
C HIS A 19 -5.29 8.11 2.34
N ARG A 20 -5.57 8.65 1.15
CA ARG A 20 -4.84 8.33 -0.07
C ARG A 20 -3.45 8.94 -0.05
N THR A 21 -3.32 10.19 0.36
CA THR A 21 -2.05 10.88 0.55
C THR A 21 -1.18 10.17 1.59
N LEU A 22 -1.74 9.82 2.75
CA LEU A 22 -1.01 9.09 3.79
C LEU A 22 -0.48 7.75 3.28
N LEU A 23 -1.31 6.99 2.56
CA LEU A 23 -0.90 5.71 1.97
C LEU A 23 0.24 5.89 0.96
N GLN A 24 0.20 6.94 0.14
CA GLN A 24 1.28 7.25 -0.81
C GLN A 24 2.57 7.63 -0.09
N GLU A 25 2.49 8.45 0.96
CA GLU A 25 3.65 8.85 1.75
C GLU A 25 4.30 7.65 2.43
N VAL A 26 3.52 6.82 3.13
CA VAL A 26 4.02 5.61 3.78
C VAL A 26 4.70 4.71 2.76
N LEU A 27 4.08 4.50 1.60
CA LEU A 27 4.65 3.65 0.56
C LEU A 27 5.98 4.20 0.03
N MET A 28 6.05 5.50 -0.23
CA MET A 28 7.22 6.15 -0.84
C MET A 28 8.34 6.50 0.12
N LYS A 29 8.02 6.65 1.40
CA LYS A 29 8.96 7.00 2.47
C LYS A 29 9.24 5.83 3.41
N SER A 30 8.67 4.64 3.16
CA SER A 30 9.00 3.44 3.94
C SER A 30 10.43 2.97 3.68
N GLY A 31 11.03 2.35 4.70
CA GLY A 31 12.32 1.66 4.59
C GLY A 31 12.32 0.50 3.60
N ASN A 32 11.16 -0.03 3.19
CA ASN A 32 11.08 -1.15 2.25
C ASN A 32 11.76 -0.84 0.91
N LEU A 33 11.66 0.41 0.45
CA LEU A 33 12.32 0.86 -0.78
C LEU A 33 13.83 0.82 -0.67
N GLU A 34 14.35 1.24 0.49
CA GLU A 34 15.78 1.24 0.79
C GLU A 34 16.30 -0.18 0.99
N ILE A 35 15.60 -1.00 1.77
CA ILE A 35 15.96 -2.40 2.01
C ILE A 35 16.06 -3.18 0.69
N GLN A 36 15.09 -3.03 -0.22
CA GLN A 36 15.20 -3.71 -1.53
C GLN A 36 16.39 -3.19 -2.33
N ARG A 37 16.66 -1.88 -2.30
CA ARG A 37 17.82 -1.29 -2.98
C ARG A 37 19.13 -1.85 -2.43
N CYS A 38 19.29 -1.90 -1.12
CA CYS A 38 20.50 -2.45 -0.49
C CYS A 38 20.70 -3.93 -0.83
N ASN A 39 19.62 -4.71 -0.92
CA ASN A 39 19.71 -6.15 -1.16
C ASN A 39 19.83 -6.53 -2.64
N THR A 40 19.40 -5.67 -3.57
CA THR A 40 19.25 -6.06 -4.99
C THR A 40 19.77 -5.02 -5.99
N GLY A 41 20.20 -3.85 -5.52
CA GLY A 41 20.51 -2.69 -6.37
C GLY A 41 19.28 -1.96 -6.92
N VAL A 42 18.08 -2.56 -6.83
CA VAL A 42 16.83 -2.00 -7.39
C VAL A 42 15.93 -1.47 -6.27
N LYS A 43 15.49 -0.22 -6.38
CA LYS A 43 14.55 0.38 -5.42
C LYS A 43 13.13 -0.17 -5.65
N GLY A 44 12.45 -0.53 -4.58
CA GLY A 44 11.04 -0.91 -4.63
C GLY A 44 10.55 -1.65 -3.40
N ASN A 45 9.29 -2.06 -3.41
CA ASN A 45 8.66 -2.76 -2.30
C ASN A 45 8.16 -4.12 -2.78
N LYS A 46 8.80 -5.19 -2.27
CA LYS A 46 8.51 -6.60 -2.60
C LYS A 46 7.04 -7.00 -2.36
N VAL A 47 6.33 -6.27 -1.50
CA VAL A 47 4.93 -6.55 -1.10
C VAL A 47 3.91 -5.92 -2.07
N LEU A 48 4.34 -5.05 -3.01
CA LEU A 48 3.46 -4.47 -4.03
C LEU A 48 3.05 -5.50 -5.09
N LYS A 49 2.16 -6.41 -4.72
CA LYS A 49 1.60 -7.41 -5.63
C LYS A 49 0.27 -6.92 -6.19
N LYS A 50 0.01 -7.24 -7.46
CA LYS A 50 -1.34 -7.25 -8.02
C LYS A 50 -2.09 -8.50 -7.55
N SER A 51 -2.01 -8.84 -6.26
CA SER A 51 -2.74 -9.99 -5.74
C SER A 51 -4.22 -9.63 -5.69
N LYS A 52 -5.01 -10.28 -6.54
CA LYS A 52 -6.44 -10.43 -6.31
C LYS A 52 -6.57 -11.39 -5.13
N LEU A 53 -6.61 -10.87 -3.90
CA LEU A 53 -7.08 -11.69 -2.79
C LEU A 53 -8.55 -12.00 -3.12
N PRO A 54 -8.94 -13.28 -3.34
CA PRO A 54 -10.26 -13.61 -3.89
C PRO A 54 -11.42 -13.08 -3.03
N CYS A 55 -11.16 -12.80 -1.75
CA CYS A 55 -12.12 -12.26 -0.78
C CYS A 55 -12.01 -10.73 -0.57
N LEU A 56 -10.98 -10.08 -1.11
CA LEU A 56 -10.70 -8.66 -0.93
C LEU A 56 -10.45 -8.05 -2.31
N ASN A 57 -11.50 -7.50 -2.92
CA ASN A 57 -11.48 -6.80 -4.20
C ASN A 57 -10.79 -5.42 -4.08
N LEU A 58 -9.56 -5.42 -3.56
CA LEU A 58 -8.84 -4.25 -3.06
C LEU A 58 -7.45 -4.16 -3.67
N PRO A 59 -7.34 -4.02 -5.00
CA PRO A 59 -6.05 -3.82 -5.63
C PRO A 59 -5.42 -2.56 -5.04
N LEU A 60 -4.23 -2.71 -4.44
CA LEU A 60 -3.52 -1.61 -3.79
C LEU A 60 -3.19 -0.49 -4.80
N SER A 61 -3.15 -0.80 -6.10
CA SER A 61 -3.07 0.18 -7.20
C SER A 61 -4.28 1.11 -7.27
N ARG A 62 -5.51 0.58 -7.31
CA ARG A 62 -6.73 1.41 -7.20
C ARG A 62 -6.75 2.17 -5.89
N ARG A 63 -6.15 1.60 -4.85
CA ARG A 63 -6.07 2.24 -3.53
C ARG A 63 -5.17 3.47 -3.47
N MET A 64 -4.14 3.53 -4.31
CA MET A 64 -3.26 4.70 -4.40
C MET A 64 -3.72 5.69 -5.48
N GLY A 65 -4.50 5.20 -6.45
CA GLY A 65 -5.12 5.95 -7.55
C GLY A 65 -4.15 6.70 -8.48
N LEU A 66 -2.84 6.47 -8.34
CA LEU A 66 -1.80 7.06 -9.16
C LEU A 66 -0.93 5.92 -9.70
N ASP A 67 -1.21 5.49 -10.92
CA ASP A 67 -0.46 4.41 -11.59
C ASP A 67 1.04 4.73 -11.73
N ALA A 68 1.39 6.02 -11.82
CA ALA A 68 2.77 6.48 -11.81
C ALA A 68 3.51 6.13 -10.49
N LEU A 69 2.84 6.28 -9.34
CA LEU A 69 3.38 5.92 -8.03
C LEU A 69 3.54 4.40 -7.88
N TRP A 70 2.55 3.64 -8.38
CA TRP A 70 2.64 2.18 -8.44
C TRP A 70 3.88 1.72 -9.24
N SER A 71 4.07 2.30 -10.43
CA SER A 71 5.20 1.94 -11.29
C SER A 71 6.55 2.22 -10.63
N ARG A 72 6.67 3.33 -9.90
CA ARG A 72 7.90 3.71 -9.18
C ARG A 72 8.16 2.85 -7.95
N ALA A 73 7.12 2.42 -7.26
CA ALA A 73 7.27 1.71 -6.00
C ALA A 73 7.38 0.19 -6.15
N LYS A 74 6.87 -0.41 -7.24
CA LYS A 74 6.79 -1.87 -7.39
C LYS A 74 8.15 -2.58 -7.35
N GLY A 75 9.23 -1.95 -7.83
CA GLY A 75 10.55 -2.59 -8.02
C GLY A 75 10.47 -4.02 -8.53
N LEU A 76 11.12 -4.95 -7.81
CA LEU A 76 11.18 -6.38 -8.16
C LEU A 76 10.02 -7.22 -7.58
N SER A 77 8.93 -6.60 -7.12
CA SER A 77 7.76 -7.31 -6.55
C SER A 77 7.20 -8.43 -7.43
N HIS A 78 7.30 -8.31 -8.75
CA HIS A 78 6.84 -9.34 -9.70
C HIS A 78 7.64 -10.65 -9.61
N PHE A 79 8.90 -10.60 -9.17
CA PHE A 79 9.72 -11.81 -8.99
C PHE A 79 9.42 -12.55 -7.69
N ALA A 80 8.59 -11.97 -6.81
CA ALA A 80 8.25 -12.55 -5.52
C ALA A 80 7.02 -13.45 -5.58
N GLU A 81 6.64 -13.96 -6.75
CA GLU A 81 5.58 -14.99 -6.85
C GLU A 81 6.03 -16.26 -6.12
N SER A 82 5.16 -16.75 -5.24
CA SER A 82 5.31 -17.96 -4.44
C SER A 82 3.96 -18.64 -4.40
#